data_AF-A0A9X4QVP0-F1
#
_entry.id   AF-A0A9X4QVP0-F1
#
_cell.length_a   1.000
_cell.length_b   1.000
_cell.length_c   1.000
_cell.angle_alpha   90.00
_cell.angle_beta   90.00
_cell.angle_gamma   90.00
#
_symmetry.space_group_name_H-M   'P 1'
#
loop_
_entity.id
_entity.type
_entity.pdbx_description
1 polymer ?
#
loop_
_entity_poly.entity_id
_entity_poly.type
_entity_poly.pdbx_seq_one_letter_code
_entity_poly.pdbx_strand_id
1 'polypeptide(L)' 'MTGSAFEGGRFEVSEGAFGEGSCMLYDSNVERGVDRSALPPESAAIRHREGNLLLPARSTK' A
#
# COMPACT_ATOMS: atom_id res chain seq x y z
N MET A 1 -13.23 12.26 -3.21
CA MET A 1 -11.91 11.60 -3.17
C MET A 1 -11.70 11.16 -1.73
N THR A 2 -11.89 9.87 -1.45
CA THR A 2 -11.73 9.27 -0.12
C THR A 2 -10.36 8.58 -0.10
N GLY A 3 -9.31 9.38 0.09
CA GLY A 3 -7.98 8.85 0.35
C GLY A 3 -7.82 8.48 1.82
N SER A 4 -7.05 7.44 2.11
CA SER A 4 -6.68 7.08 3.49
C SER A 4 -5.22 7.46 3.76
N ALA A 5 -4.91 7.82 5.00
CA ALA A 5 -3.56 8.14 5.43
C ALA A 5 -2.99 6.97 6.26
N PHE A 6 -1.80 6.49 5.90
CA PHE A 6 -1.11 5.40 6.59
C PHE A 6 0.27 5.89 7.09
N GLU A 7 0.58 5.63 8.37
CA GLU A 7 1.86 5.99 8.98
C GLU A 7 2.41 4.82 9.79
N GLY A 8 3.67 4.45 9.54
CA GLY A 8 4.45 3.54 10.40
C GLY A 8 3.95 2.09 10.50
N GLY A 9 3.01 1.68 9.63
CA GLY A 9 2.43 0.34 9.62
C GLY A 9 2.98 -0.56 8.50
N ARG A 10 2.71 -1.86 8.63
CA ARG A 10 2.90 -2.87 7.58
C ARG A 10 1.53 -3.35 7.13
N PHE A 11 1.31 -3.41 5.83
CA PHE A 11 0.15 -4.08 5.29
C PHE A 11 0.36 -5.60 5.40
N GLU A 12 -0.51 -6.31 6.12
CA GLU A 12 -0.45 -7.77 6.24
C GLU A 12 -1.78 -8.39 5.80
N VAL A 13 -1.67 -9.44 4.99
CA VAL A 13 -2.80 -10.24 4.51
C VAL A 13 -2.48 -11.70 4.68
N SER A 14 -3.46 -12.48 5.13
CA SER A 14 -3.35 -13.93 5.16
C SER A 14 -3.31 -14.50 3.74
N GLU A 15 -2.74 -15.69 3.58
CA GLU A 15 -2.85 -16.43 2.34
C GLU A 15 -4.34 -16.59 1.95
N GLY A 16 -4.66 -16.31 0.68
CA GLY A 16 -6.04 -16.34 0.19
C GLY A 16 -6.95 -15.17 0.64
N ALA A 17 -6.42 -14.13 1.32
CA ALA A 17 -7.21 -12.95 1.70
C ALA A 17 -7.88 -12.26 0.50
N PHE A 18 -7.27 -12.36 -0.66
CA PHE A 18 -7.89 -12.01 -1.94
C PHE A 18 -8.39 -13.31 -2.57
N GLY A 19 -9.70 -13.54 -2.49
CA GLY A 19 -10.35 -14.65 -3.18
C GLY A 19 -10.12 -14.58 -4.70
N GLU A 20 -10.45 -15.66 -5.40
CA GLU A 20 -10.30 -15.73 -6.86
C GLU A 20 -11.05 -14.57 -7.54
N GLY A 21 -10.37 -13.87 -8.45
CA GLY A 21 -10.92 -12.71 -9.17
C GLY A 21 -11.08 -11.43 -8.33
N SER A 22 -10.65 -11.40 -7.08
CA SER A 22 -10.70 -10.20 -6.23
C SER A 22 -9.43 -9.36 -6.33
N CYS A 23 -9.55 -8.05 -6.14
CA CYS A 23 -8.42 -7.13 -6.07
C CYS A 23 -8.59 -6.12 -4.93
N MET A 24 -7.47 -5.63 -4.42
CA MET A 24 -7.43 -4.44 -3.58
C MET A 24 -7.23 -3.23 -4.49
N LEU A 25 -8.16 -2.26 -4.44
CA LEU A 25 -7.90 -0.95 -5.00
C LEU A 25 -7.16 -0.11 -3.96
N TYR A 26 -5.91 0.25 -4.26
CA TYR A 26 -5.05 0.98 -3.35
C TYR A 26 -4.50 2.25 -4.02
N ASP A 27 -5.34 3.27 -4.09
CA ASP A 27 -5.07 4.52 -4.80
C ASP A 27 -5.42 5.76 -3.95
N SER A 28 -4.87 6.92 -4.31
CA SER A 28 -5.12 8.21 -3.68
C SER A 28 -4.80 8.27 -2.18
N ASN A 29 -3.84 7.45 -1.71
CA ASN A 29 -3.41 7.39 -0.32
C ASN A 29 -2.21 8.29 -0.05
N VAL A 30 -2.08 8.76 1.20
CA VAL A 30 -0.85 9.38 1.70
C VAL A 30 -0.15 8.40 2.63
N GLU A 31 1.05 7.97 2.25
CA GLU A 31 1.76 6.92 2.95
C GLU A 31 3.11 7.41 3.47
N ARG A 32 3.36 7.22 4.75
CA ARG A 32 4.62 7.62 5.39
C ARG A 32 5.33 6.43 6.01
N GLY A 33 6.51 6.10 5.48
CA GLY A 33 7.35 5.03 6.03
C GLY A 33 6.66 3.66 6.08
N VAL A 34 5.68 3.42 5.19
CA VAL A 34 4.92 2.17 5.12
C VAL A 34 5.80 1.07 4.52
N ASP A 35 5.87 -0.07 5.21
CA ASP A 35 6.49 -1.29 4.68
C ASP A 35 5.52 -2.00 3.74
N ARG A 36 5.96 -2.18 2.49
CA ARG A 36 5.22 -2.84 1.40
C ARG A 36 5.77 -4.22 1.04
N SER A 37 6.67 -4.77 1.86
CA SER A 37 7.29 -6.08 1.62
C SER A 37 6.29 -7.24 1.43
N ALA A 38 5.08 -7.10 1.96
CA ALA A 38 4.01 -8.08 1.86
C ALA A 38 3.06 -7.86 0.66
N LEU A 39 3.18 -6.74 -0.07
CA LEU A 39 2.42 -6.54 -1.30
C LEU A 39 3.04 -7.37 -2.44
N PRO A 40 2.21 -7.87 -3.38
CA PRO A 40 2.74 -8.50 -4.59
C PRO A 40 3.68 -7.55 -5.35
N PRO A 41 4.67 -8.09 -6.08
CA PRO A 41 5.52 -7.31 -6.97
C PRO A 41 4.68 -6.49 -7.96
N GLU A 42 5.10 -5.26 -8.25
CA GLU A 42 4.40 -4.43 -9.24
C GLU A 42 4.48 -5.05 -10.64
N SER A 43 3.43 -4.84 -11.41
CA SER A 43 3.31 -5.27 -12.81
C SER A 43 2.40 -4.31 -13.57
N ALA A 44 2.13 -4.58 -14.85
CA ALA A 44 1.17 -3.79 -15.60
C ALA A 44 -0.23 -3.76 -14.94
N ALA A 45 -0.60 -4.83 -14.23
CA ALA A 45 -1.90 -5.01 -13.57
C ALA A 45 -1.89 -4.70 -12.06
N ILE A 46 -0.72 -4.63 -11.42
CA ILE A 46 -0.58 -4.37 -9.97
C ILE A 46 0.29 -3.13 -9.80
N ARG A 47 -0.31 -2.04 -9.36
CA ARG A 47 0.38 -0.76 -9.13
C ARG A 47 -0.05 -0.24 -7.77
N HIS A 48 0.90 -0.10 -6.86
CA HIS A 48 0.64 0.41 -5.51
C HIS A 48 1.45 1.67 -5.19
N ARG A 49 2.36 2.07 -6.07
CA ARG A 49 3.05 3.37 -5.99
C ARG A 49 2.39 4.45 -6.83
N GLU A 50 1.93 4.09 -8.02
CA GLU A 50 1.27 5.03 -8.92
C GLU A 50 -0.05 5.48 -8.30
N GLY A 51 -0.28 6.80 -8.25
CA GLY A 51 -1.51 7.40 -7.68
C GLY A 51 -1.50 7.64 -6.17
N ASN A 52 -0.49 7.13 -5.44
CA ASN A 52 -0.29 7.41 -4.01
C ASN A 52 0.81 8.45 -3.76
N LEU A 53 0.66 9.26 -2.71
CA LEU A 53 1.70 10.18 -2.25
C LEU A 53 2.60 9.50 -1.22
N LEU A 54 3.83 9.19 -1.63
CA LEU A 54 4.80 8.47 -0.79
C LEU A 54 5.75 9.44 -0.09
N LEU A 55 5.76 9.41 1.24
CA LEU A 55 6.56 10.27 2.09
C LEU A 55 7.62 9.46 2.85
N PRO A 56 8.83 10.03 3.04
CA PRO A 56 9.87 9.38 3.83
C PRO A 56 9.41 9.20 5.29
N ALA A 57 9.92 8.15 5.94
CA ALA A 57 9.73 7.94 7.37
C ALA A 57 10.23 9.16 8.16
N ARG A 58 9.59 9.48 9.30
CA ARG A 58 10.10 10.57 10.14
C ARG A 58 11.43 10.14 10.76
N SER A 59 12.44 11.01 10.71
CA SER A 59 13.60 10.84 11.57
C SER A 59 13.16 10.96 13.02
N THR A 60 13.42 9.93 13.82
CA THR A 60 13.41 10.03 15.28
C THR A 60 14.57 10.95 15.67
N LYS A 61 14.25 12.13 16.19
CA LYS A 61 15.21 12.96 16.91
C LYS A 61 15.51 12.36 18.28
#